data_AF-A0A0S7YR44-F1
#
_entry.id   AF-A0A0S7YR44-F1
#
_cell.length_a   1.000
_cell.length_b   1.000
_cell.length_c   1.000
_cell.angle_alpha   90.00
_cell.angle_beta   90.00
_cell.angle_gamma   90.00
#
_symmetry.space_group_name_H-M   'P 1'
#
loop_
_entity.id
_entity.type
_entity.pdbx_description
1 polymer ?
#
loop_
_entity_poly.entity_id
_entity_poly.type
_entity_poly.pdbx_seq_one_letter_code
_entity_poly.pdbx_strand_id
1 'polypeptide(L)'
;MALYRVLKSLTTGHQPGDIVSGDRFESRVLAALVKVRAISEVRPPPLSELPGWEARAEKLREIGVVTVRDFLEADDDKVRELFNYKRTSTVAKWKTEAEKWVRAGPGKSRK
;
A
#
# COMPACT_ATOMS: atom_id res chain seq x y z
N MET A 1 -1.41 -5.57 -8.65
CA MET A 1 -0.08 -5.46 -9.33
C MET A 1 1.05 -5.70 -8.32
N ALA A 2 2.33 -5.52 -8.66
CA ALA A 2 3.43 -5.56 -7.68
C ALA A 2 3.71 -4.14 -7.14
N LEU A 3 3.81 -4.00 -5.82
CA LEU A 3 4.25 -2.77 -5.16
C LEU A 3 5.77 -2.84 -4.97
N TYR A 4 6.43 -1.70 -5.15
CA TYR A 4 7.87 -1.59 -4.96
C TYR A 4 8.19 -0.49 -3.95
N ARG A 5 9.14 -0.78 -3.07
CA ARG A 5 9.73 0.20 -2.16
C ARG A 5 10.97 0.78 -2.82
N VAL A 6 11.02 2.09 -2.87
CA VAL A 6 12.19 2.83 -3.32
C VAL A 6 13.28 2.72 -2.26
N LEU A 7 14.46 2.24 -2.64
CA LEU A 7 15.63 2.11 -1.77
C LEU A 7 16.64 3.24 -2.00
N LYS A 8 16.64 3.82 -3.20
CA LYS A 8 17.53 4.92 -3.61
C LYS A 8 16.70 6.06 -4.19
N SER A 9 17.16 7.30 -4.01
CA SER A 9 16.49 8.46 -4.61
C SER A 9 16.38 8.27 -6.13
N LEU A 10 15.17 8.44 -6.68
CA LEU A 10 14.91 8.32 -8.11
C LEU A 10 14.82 9.73 -8.71
N THR A 11 15.29 9.88 -9.95
CA THR A 11 15.18 11.13 -10.73
C THR A 11 13.75 11.57 -10.99
N THR A 12 12.78 10.67 -10.82
CA THR A 12 11.33 10.95 -10.87
C THR A 12 10.81 11.69 -9.62
N GLY A 13 11.67 12.01 -8.66
CA GLY A 13 11.31 12.72 -7.42
C GLY A 13 10.92 11.82 -6.26
N HIS A 14 10.98 10.49 -6.41
CA HIS A 14 10.70 9.56 -5.32
C HIS A 14 11.90 9.41 -4.39
N GLN A 15 11.64 9.46 -3.08
CA GLN A 15 12.66 9.35 -2.05
C GLN A 15 12.79 7.91 -1.54
N PRO A 16 13.96 7.54 -0.96
CA PRO A 16 14.11 6.28 -0.26
C PRO A 16 13.01 6.09 0.80
N GLY A 17 12.31 4.96 0.73
CA GLY A 17 11.17 4.63 1.57
C GLY A 17 9.81 4.84 0.92
N ASP A 18 9.72 5.52 -0.23
CA ASP A 18 8.45 5.68 -0.93
C ASP A 18 7.96 4.34 -1.50
N ILE A 19 6.64 4.17 -1.55
CA ILE A 19 5.97 3.01 -2.13
C ILE A 19 5.41 3.42 -3.48
N VAL A 20 5.79 2.71 -4.53
CA VAL A 20 5.40 2.98 -5.90
C VAL A 20 4.81 1.73 -6.54
N SER A 21 3.73 1.91 -7.31
CA SER A 21 3.17 0.84 -8.12
C SER A 21 4.10 0.52 -9.29
N GLY A 22 4.38 -0.76 -9.53
CA GLY A 22 5.24 -1.18 -10.63
C GLY A 22 4.76 -0.71 -12.00
N ASP A 23 3.45 -0.53 -12.17
CA ASP A 23 2.81 -0.06 -13.41
C ASP A 23 3.23 1.37 -13.80
N ARG A 24 3.72 2.17 -12.85
CA ARG A 24 4.25 3.51 -13.15
C ARG A 24 5.56 3.48 -13.95
N PHE A 25 6.21 2.33 -14.05
CA PHE A 25 7.46 2.17 -14.76
C PHE A 25 7.28 1.18 -15.91
N GLU A 26 7.87 1.49 -17.06
CA GLU A 26 8.00 0.50 -18.13
C GLU A 26 8.73 -0.75 -17.60
N SER A 27 8.33 -1.94 -18.07
CA SER A 27 8.87 -3.21 -17.59
C SER A 27 10.40 -3.30 -17.68
N ARG A 28 11.01 -2.66 -18.70
CA ARG A 28 12.47 -2.57 -18.85
C ARG A 28 13.11 -1.71 -17.77
N VAL A 29 12.51 -0.56 -17.45
CA VAL A 29 13.00 0.35 -16.40
C VAL A 29 12.86 -0.32 -15.03
N LEU A 30 11.73 -0.99 -14.79
CA LEU A 30 11.49 -1.72 -13.55
C LEU A 30 12.54 -2.82 -13.32
N ALA A 31 12.82 -3.63 -14.35
CA ALA A 31 13.86 -4.65 -14.27
C ALA A 31 15.25 -4.05 -13.99
N ALA A 32 15.59 -2.92 -14.61
CA ALA A 32 16.83 -2.21 -14.34
C ALA A 32 16.90 -1.69 -12.89
N LEU A 33 15.82 -1.07 -12.39
CA LEU A 33 15.72 -0.54 -11.03
C LEU A 33 15.83 -1.64 -9.97
N VAL A 34 15.21 -2.81 -10.21
CA VAL A 34 15.38 -3.99 -9.34
C VAL A 34 16.82 -4.49 -9.39
N LYS A 35 17.42 -4.59 -10.59
CA LYS A 35 18.80 -5.06 -10.78
C LYS A 35 19.83 -4.17 -10.06
N VAL A 36 19.66 -2.85 -10.11
CA VAL A 36 20.56 -1.89 -9.41
C VAL A 36 20.23 -1.71 -7.93
N ARG A 37 19.28 -2.51 -7.39
CA ARG A 37 18.74 -2.39 -6.04
C ARG A 37 18.30 -0.96 -5.70
N ALA A 38 17.73 -0.27 -6.69
CA ALA A 38 17.12 1.05 -6.50
C ALA A 38 15.68 0.93 -6.00
N ILE A 39 15.00 -0.17 -6.34
CA ILE A 39 13.69 -0.54 -5.80
C ILE A 39 13.69 -2.01 -5.36
N SER A 40 12.81 -2.36 -4.43
CA SER A 40 12.58 -3.75 -3.99
C SER A 40 11.09 -4.04 -3.99
N GLU A 41 10.69 -5.22 -4.46
CA GLU A 41 9.30 -5.66 -4.35
C GLU A 41 8.89 -5.71 -2.88
N VAL A 42 7.72 -5.15 -2.58
CA VAL A 42 7.08 -5.21 -1.28
C VAL A 42 5.95 -6.20 -1.38
N ARG A 43 6.00 -7.22 -0.52
CA ARG A 43 4.87 -8.08 -0.24
C ARG A 43 4.22 -7.58 1.03
N PRO A 44 3.24 -6.68 0.93
CA PRO A 44 2.61 -6.18 2.14
C PRO A 44 1.83 -7.33 2.79
N PRO A 45 1.74 -7.32 4.12
CA PRO A 45 0.96 -8.31 4.84
C PRO A 45 -0.54 -8.17 4.57
N PRO A 46 -1.33 -9.18 4.97
CA PRO A 46 -2.78 -9.07 5.07
C PRO A 46 -3.19 -7.85 5.91
N LEU A 47 -4.34 -7.28 5.61
CA LEU A 47 -4.90 -6.16 6.37
C LEU A 47 -5.13 -6.49 7.85
N SER A 48 -5.36 -7.77 8.17
CA SER A 48 -5.54 -8.24 9.53
C SER A 48 -4.29 -8.09 10.40
N GLU A 49 -3.10 -7.97 9.80
CA GLU A 49 -1.86 -7.73 10.55
C GLU A 49 -1.67 -6.24 10.91
N LEU A 50 -2.53 -5.35 10.41
CA LEU A 50 -2.48 -3.94 10.80
C LEU A 50 -3.13 -3.77 12.18
N PRO A 51 -2.45 -3.09 13.12
CA PRO A 51 -2.96 -2.91 14.47
C PRO A 51 -4.29 -2.13 14.44
N GLY A 52 -5.35 -2.72 14.99
CA GLY A 52 -6.70 -2.13 15.01
C GLY A 52 -7.48 -2.26 13.69
N TRP A 53 -6.99 -3.06 12.74
CA TRP A 53 -7.66 -3.30 11.46
C TRP A 53 -8.36 -4.64 11.35
N GLU A 54 -8.34 -5.51 12.36
CA GLU A 54 -8.93 -6.86 12.30
C GLU A 54 -10.39 -6.85 11.83
N ALA A 55 -11.25 -6.06 12.47
CA ALA A 55 -12.66 -5.93 12.08
C ALA A 55 -12.86 -5.26 10.71
N ARG A 56 -11.93 -4.39 10.30
CA ARG A 56 -11.97 -3.75 8.97
C ARG A 56 -11.55 -4.72 7.89
N ALA A 57 -10.51 -5.53 8.16
CA ALA A 57 -9.99 -6.55 7.27
C ALA A 57 -11.03 -7.63 7.00
N GLU A 58 -11.80 -8.03 8.02
CA GLU A 58 -12.90 -8.99 7.85
C GLU A 58 -13.95 -8.48 6.87
N LYS A 59 -14.43 -7.24 7.05
CA LYS A 59 -15.39 -6.63 6.11
C LYS A 59 -14.80 -6.45 4.72
N LEU A 60 -13.59 -5.90 4.63
CA LEU A 60 -12.92 -5.67 3.34
C LEU A 60 -12.71 -6.98 2.56
N ARG A 61 -12.57 -8.11 3.26
CA ARG A 61 -12.51 -9.42 2.63
C ARG A 61 -13.79 -9.79 1.88
N GLU A 62 -14.95 -9.28 2.27
CA GLU A 62 -16.23 -9.51 1.57
C GLU A 62 -16.22 -8.95 0.14
N ILE A 63 -15.47 -7.87 -0.09
CA ILE A 63 -15.28 -7.27 -1.42
C ILE A 63 -13.97 -7.73 -2.09
N GLY A 64 -13.35 -8.80 -1.57
CA GLY A 64 -12.11 -9.37 -2.10
C GLY A 64 -10.83 -8.61 -1.74
N VAL A 65 -10.90 -7.66 -0.82
CA VAL A 65 -9.76 -6.85 -0.38
C VAL A 65 -9.12 -7.49 0.85
N VAL A 66 -8.00 -8.20 0.64
CA VAL A 66 -7.36 -9.03 1.69
C VAL A 66 -6.04 -8.43 2.17
N THR A 67 -5.25 -7.86 1.27
CA THR A 67 -3.93 -7.30 1.59
C THR A 67 -3.94 -5.78 1.62
N VAL A 68 -2.94 -5.16 2.26
CA VAL A 68 -2.79 -3.69 2.22
C VAL A 68 -2.70 -3.18 0.78
N ARG A 69 -2.05 -3.95 -0.10
CA ARG A 69 -2.01 -3.63 -1.53
C ARG A 69 -3.41 -3.53 -2.09
N ASP A 70 -4.22 -4.59 -1.91
CA ASP A 70 -5.56 -4.64 -2.49
C ASP A 70 -6.40 -3.47 -1.96
N PHE A 71 -6.18 -3.04 -0.71
CA PHE A 71 -6.86 -1.89 -0.14
C PHE A 71 -6.41 -0.55 -0.70
N LEU A 72 -5.11 -0.35 -0.92
CA LEU A 72 -4.58 0.87 -1.54
C LEU A 72 -5.08 1.00 -2.99
N GLU A 73 -5.22 -0.13 -3.69
CA GLU A 73 -5.76 -0.22 -5.06
C GLU A 73 -7.29 -0.27 -5.11
N ALA A 74 -7.97 -0.51 -3.99
CA ALA A 74 -9.43 -0.65 -3.95
C ALA A 74 -10.14 0.63 -4.36
N ASP A 75 -11.30 0.46 -4.99
CA ASP A 75 -12.23 1.52 -5.33
C ASP A 75 -12.80 2.14 -4.04
N ASP A 76 -12.54 3.44 -3.85
CA ASP A 76 -12.95 4.17 -2.67
C ASP A 76 -14.48 4.17 -2.49
N ASP A 77 -15.23 4.18 -3.58
CA ASP A 77 -16.70 4.19 -3.52
C ASP A 77 -17.25 2.83 -3.10
N LYS A 78 -16.65 1.72 -3.56
CA LYS A 78 -17.01 0.37 -3.07
C LYS A 78 -16.71 0.18 -1.59
N VAL A 79 -15.54 0.66 -1.14
CA VAL A 79 -15.18 0.61 0.28
C VAL A 79 -16.15 1.47 1.10
N ARG A 80 -16.54 2.65 0.62
CA ARG A 80 -17.52 3.48 1.31
C ARG A 80 -18.89 2.84 1.41
N GLU A 81 -19.36 2.24 0.32
CA GLU A 81 -20.66 1.58 0.26
C GLU A 81 -20.73 0.43 1.28
N LEU A 82 -19.69 -0.41 1.32
CA LEU A 82 -19.57 -1.52 2.27
C LEU A 82 -19.68 -1.09 3.74
N PHE A 83 -19.08 0.06 4.09
CA PHE A 83 -19.11 0.59 5.45
C PHE A 83 -20.22 1.65 5.67
N ASN A 84 -21.07 1.90 4.68
CA ASN A 84 -22.10 2.92 4.68
C ASN A 84 -21.59 4.33 5.10
N TYR A 85 -20.39 4.70 4.64
CA TYR A 85 -19.79 6.00 4.96
C TYR A 85 -20.17 7.09 3.96
N LYS A 86 -20.85 8.13 4.47
CA LYS A 86 -21.19 9.31 3.67
C LYS A 86 -19.99 10.16 3.26
N ARG A 87 -18.86 10.13 3.98
CA ARG A 87 -17.68 10.98 3.71
C ARG A 87 -16.55 10.20 3.02
N THR A 88 -16.01 10.76 1.94
CA THR A 88 -14.81 10.24 1.22
C THR A 88 -13.53 10.34 2.04
N SER A 89 -13.43 11.32 2.93
CA SER A 89 -12.22 11.58 3.72
C SER A 89 -11.87 10.46 4.71
N THR A 90 -12.81 9.59 5.07
CA THR A 90 -12.54 8.45 5.96
C THR A 90 -11.65 7.40 5.28
N VAL A 91 -11.96 7.03 4.04
CA VAL A 91 -11.19 6.03 3.29
C VAL A 91 -9.81 6.58 2.93
N ALA A 92 -9.72 7.86 2.56
CA ALA A 92 -8.43 8.52 2.32
C ALA A 92 -7.51 8.51 3.56
N LYS A 93 -8.07 8.71 4.76
CA LYS A 93 -7.32 8.58 6.01
C LYS A 93 -6.82 7.16 6.21
N TRP A 94 -7.67 6.16 6.02
CA TRP A 94 -7.29 4.75 6.15
C TRP A 94 -6.20 4.36 5.15
N LYS A 95 -6.28 4.81 3.89
CA LYS A 95 -5.23 4.59 2.89
C LYS A 95 -3.91 5.22 3.33
N THR A 96 -3.96 6.43 3.91
CA THR A 96 -2.78 7.09 4.47
C THR A 96 -2.18 6.32 5.65
N GLU A 97 -3.01 5.77 6.54
CA GLU A 97 -2.56 4.93 7.67
C GLU A 97 -1.89 3.64 7.17
N ALA A 98 -2.52 2.96 6.22
CA ALA A 98 -2.01 1.72 5.65
C ALA A 98 -0.70 1.96 4.88
N GLU A 99 -0.62 3.03 4.10
CA GLU A 99 0.61 3.45 3.40
C GLU A 99 1.73 3.78 4.39
N LYS A 100 1.44 4.54 5.45
CA LYS A 100 2.41 4.85 6.52
C LYS A 100 2.94 3.59 7.18
N TRP A 101 2.09 2.61 7.43
CA TRP A 101 2.49 1.34 8.03
C TRP A 101 3.43 0.55 7.11
N VAL A 102 3.08 0.44 5.82
CA VAL A 102 3.93 -0.21 4.81
C VAL A 102 5.28 0.52 4.64
N ARG A 103 5.27 1.85 4.69
CA ARG A 103 6.48 2.71 4.64
C ARG A 103 7.36 2.54 5.87
N ALA A 104 6.76 2.48 7.07
CA ALA A 104 7.47 2.23 8.32
C ALA A 104 8.07 0.81 8.38
N GLY A 105 7.41 -0.15 7.71
CA GLY A 105 7.73 -1.58 7.74
C GLY A 105 7.24 -2.26 9.03
N PRO A 106 7.08 -3.59 9.03
CA PRO A 106 6.52 -4.38 10.14
C PRO A 106 7.36 -4.40 11.45
N GLY A 107 8.31 -3.47 11.64
CA GLY A 107 9.22 -3.44 12.79
C GLY A 107 9.47 -2.07 13.41
N LYS A 108 8.73 -1.02 13.01
CA LYS A 108 8.88 0.34 13.56
C LYS A 108 7.59 0.87 14.20
N SER A 109 6.89 0.05 14.96
CA SER A 109 6.13 0.60 16.09
C SER A 109 7.15 1.00 17.14
N ARG A 110 7.50 2.29 17.16
CA ARG A 110 8.35 2.90 18.20
C ARG A 110 7.78 2.54 19.58
N LYS A 111 8.62 1.89 20.40
CA LYS A 111 8.55 1.99 21.87
C LYS A 111 8.65 3.45 22.30
#